data_AF-A0A820PSV9-F1
#
_entry.id   AF-A0A820PSV9-F1
#
_cell.length_a   1.000
_cell.length_b   1.000
_cell.length_c   1.000
_cell.angle_alpha   90.00
_cell.angle_beta   90.00
_cell.angle_gamma   90.00
#
_symmetry.space_group_name_H-M   'P 1'
#
loop_
_entity.id
_entity.type
_entity.pdbx_description
1 polymer ?
#
loop_
_entity_poly.entity_id
_entity_poly.type
_entity_poly.pdbx_seq_one_letter_code
_entity_poly.pdbx_strand_id
1 'polypeptide(L)'
;MASIEETSADNNNIPPSAGSNDEKQSSSNNEKDSGFECNICLETAHDAVLSLCGHLFCWPCIHQWLETRAHNPTCPVCKSSISRDKLVPIYGRNSPQTDPRLI
;
A
#
# COMPACT_ATOMS: atom_id res chain seq x y z
N MET A 1 -12.68 -8.94 -55.78
CA MET A 1 -11.31 -8.71 -56.31
C MET A 1 -10.52 -8.06 -55.19
N ALA A 2 -9.43 -8.57 -54.64
CA ALA A 2 -8.75 -9.86 -54.60
C ALA A 2 -8.12 -9.88 -53.18
N SER A 3 -8.38 -10.91 -52.38
CA SER A 3 -7.43 -11.99 -52.09
C SER A 3 -6.49 -11.68 -50.92
N ILE A 4 -6.58 -12.58 -49.93
CA ILE A 4 -5.66 -12.90 -48.85
C ILE A 4 -4.18 -12.91 -49.25
N GLU A 5 -3.30 -12.55 -48.32
CA GLU A 5 -1.96 -13.15 -48.21
C GLU A 5 -1.68 -13.51 -46.74
N GLU A 6 -1.74 -14.82 -46.49
CA GLU A 6 -1.06 -15.49 -45.38
C GLU A 6 0.40 -15.69 -45.77
N THR A 7 1.34 -15.49 -44.83
CA THR A 7 2.63 -16.17 -44.88
C THR A 7 3.08 -16.58 -43.47
N SER A 8 2.92 -17.88 -43.22
CA SER A 8 3.97 -18.84 -42.89
C SER A 8 4.72 -18.77 -41.55
N ALA A 9 4.72 -19.93 -40.91
CA ALA A 9 5.40 -20.31 -39.68
C ALA A 9 6.93 -20.22 -39.75
N ASP A 10 7.53 -19.87 -38.61
CA ASP A 10 8.88 -20.32 -38.24
C ASP A 10 8.85 -20.86 -36.81
N ASN A 11 8.59 -22.17 -36.71
CA ASN A 11 8.92 -22.98 -35.55
C ASN A 11 10.40 -23.31 -35.63
N ASN A 12 11.22 -22.81 -34.69
CA ASN A 12 12.52 -23.41 -34.42
C ASN A 12 12.71 -23.61 -32.91
N ASN A 13 12.61 -24.88 -32.55
CA ASN A 13 12.88 -25.49 -31.26
C ASN A 13 14.39 -25.81 -31.18
N ILE A 14 15.03 -25.65 -30.01
CA ILE A 14 15.99 -26.60 -29.41
C ILE A 14 16.43 -26.08 -28.01
N PRO A 15 16.68 -26.97 -27.03
CA PRO A 15 16.68 -26.72 -25.59
C PRO A 15 18.12 -26.81 -25.00
N PRO A 16 18.31 -27.33 -23.78
CA PRO A 16 18.06 -26.76 -22.46
C PRO A 16 19.41 -26.44 -21.76
N SER A 17 19.43 -25.68 -20.66
CA SER A 17 20.41 -25.92 -19.58
C SER A 17 20.15 -25.14 -18.30
N ALA A 18 20.05 -25.93 -17.22
CA ALA A 18 20.57 -25.70 -15.88
C ALA A 18 20.02 -24.50 -15.07
N GLY A 19 19.13 -24.83 -14.14
CA GLY A 19 18.79 -24.01 -12.99
C GLY A 19 18.04 -24.84 -11.95
N SER A 20 18.82 -25.52 -11.11
CA SER A 20 18.53 -26.29 -9.89
C SER A 20 17.09 -26.38 -9.37
N ASN A 21 16.65 -27.62 -9.13
CA ASN A 21 15.67 -27.94 -8.11
C ASN A 21 16.24 -27.53 -6.74
N ASP A 22 15.45 -26.84 -5.93
CA ASP A 22 15.10 -27.30 -4.58
C ASP A 22 14.03 -26.38 -4.02
N GLU A 23 12.85 -26.94 -3.89
CA GLU A 23 11.73 -26.40 -3.16
C GLU A 23 12.17 -26.17 -1.71
N LYS A 24 12.36 -24.90 -1.35
CA LYS A 24 12.07 -24.46 0.01
C LYS A 24 10.97 -23.42 -0.08
N GLN A 25 9.77 -23.89 -0.43
CA GLN A 25 8.54 -23.25 0.02
C GLN A 25 8.57 -23.27 1.55
N SER A 26 9.25 -22.27 2.12
CA SER A 26 8.94 -21.82 3.46
C SER A 26 7.50 -21.36 3.37
N SER A 27 6.57 -22.25 3.74
CA SER A 27 5.24 -21.90 4.18
C SER A 27 5.40 -21.00 5.40
N SER A 28 5.85 -19.78 5.18
CA SER A 28 5.57 -18.68 6.06
C SER A 28 4.07 -18.53 5.92
N ASN A 29 3.33 -19.10 6.85
CA ASN A 29 1.99 -18.66 7.17
C ASN A 29 2.12 -17.19 7.59
N ASN A 30 2.38 -16.31 6.63
CA ASN A 30 1.99 -14.93 6.71
C ASN A 30 0.47 -15.01 6.61
N GLU A 31 -0.16 -15.33 7.74
CA GLU A 31 -1.38 -14.63 8.11
C GLU A 31 -1.04 -13.18 7.82
N LYS A 32 -1.44 -12.71 6.62
CA LYS A 32 -1.33 -11.30 6.26
C LYS A 32 -2.16 -10.66 7.34
N ASP A 33 -1.46 -10.14 8.35
CA ASP A 33 -2.05 -9.38 9.43
C ASP A 33 -3.04 -8.46 8.74
N SER A 34 -4.33 -8.69 8.98
CA SER A 34 -5.41 -8.04 8.23
C SER A 34 -5.57 -6.60 8.71
N GLY A 35 -4.46 -5.98 9.09
CA GLY A 35 -4.30 -4.64 9.54
C GLY A 35 -4.23 -3.67 8.37
N PHE A 36 -4.41 -2.40 8.69
CA PHE A 36 -4.29 -1.33 7.71
C PHE A 36 -2.82 -0.99 7.48
N GLU A 37 -2.44 -0.63 6.26
CA GLU A 37 -1.07 -0.23 5.91
C GLU A 37 -0.94 1.30 5.88
N CYS A 38 0.13 1.84 6.47
CA CYS A 38 0.39 3.27 6.48
C CYS A 38 1.09 3.74 5.18
N ASN A 39 0.52 4.75 4.51
CA ASN A 39 1.08 5.33 3.28
C ASN A 39 2.33 6.22 3.48
N ILE A 40 2.94 6.24 4.67
CA ILE A 40 4.18 6.98 4.98
C ILE A 40 5.30 6.02 5.36
N CYS A 41 5.10 5.17 6.38
CA CYS A 41 6.13 4.22 6.81
C CYS A 41 6.07 2.87 6.09
N LEU A 42 4.98 2.58 5.36
CA LEU A 42 4.76 1.33 4.61
C LEU A 42 4.74 0.07 5.50
N GLU A 43 4.38 0.24 6.77
CA GLU A 43 4.19 -0.82 7.75
C GLU A 43 2.72 -0.85 8.22
N THR A 44 2.36 -1.83 9.05
CA THR A 44 1.07 -1.86 9.74
C THR A 44 0.84 -0.56 10.48
N ALA A 45 -0.33 0.04 10.28
CA ALA A 45 -0.67 1.34 10.81
C ALA A 45 -0.99 1.28 12.30
N HIS A 46 -0.11 1.84 13.12
CA HIS A 46 -0.32 2.06 14.54
C HIS A 46 -1.10 3.36 14.73
N ASP A 47 -2.14 3.35 15.57
CA ASP A 47 -3.04 4.49 15.76
C ASP A 47 -3.56 5.02 14.41
N ALA A 48 -4.13 4.12 13.63
CA ALA A 48 -4.51 4.38 12.25
C ALA A 48 -5.51 5.55 12.16
N VAL A 49 -5.21 6.50 11.28
CA VAL A 49 -6.09 7.64 10.97
C VAL A 49 -6.32 7.72 9.47
N LEU A 50 -7.55 8.07 9.09
CA LEU A 50 -7.98 8.27 7.73
C LEU A 50 -8.14 9.77 7.45
N SER A 51 -7.58 10.21 6.33
CA SER A 51 -7.87 11.53 5.78
C SER A 51 -9.24 11.53 5.08
N LEU A 52 -9.87 12.70 4.94
CA LEU A 52 -11.13 12.82 4.19
C LEU A 52 -11.00 12.43 2.71
N CYS A 53 -9.78 12.45 2.16
CA CYS A 53 -9.52 11.95 0.81
C CYS A 53 -9.33 10.42 0.73
N GLY A 54 -9.50 9.70 1.85
CA GLY A 54 -9.50 8.23 1.90
C GLY A 54 -8.14 7.57 2.06
N HIS A 55 -7.04 8.32 2.22
CA HIS A 55 -5.71 7.75 2.47
C HIS A 55 -5.44 7.57 3.97
N LEU A 56 -4.79 6.45 4.30
CA LEU A 56 -4.58 5.97 5.66
C LEU A 56 -3.12 6.10 6.10
N PHE A 57 -2.92 6.50 7.36
CA PHE A 57 -1.61 6.73 7.95
C PHE A 57 -1.57 6.32 9.42
N CYS A 58 -0.38 6.08 9.98
CA CYS A 58 -0.19 6.15 11.43
C CYS A 58 -0.39 7.60 11.89
N TRP A 59 -1.03 7.79 13.04
CA TRP A 59 -1.12 9.10 13.68
C TRP A 59 0.22 9.84 13.80
N PRO A 60 1.31 9.26 14.37
CA PRO A 60 2.60 9.96 14.49
C PRO A 60 3.19 10.35 13.13
N CYS A 61 3.03 9.50 12.11
CA CYS A 61 3.55 9.75 10.78
C CYS A 61 2.88 10.95 10.11
N ILE A 62 1.54 10.97 10.09
CA ILE A 62 0.82 12.09 9.48
C ILE A 62 0.93 13.35 10.34
N HIS A 63 1.04 13.22 11.66
CA HIS A 63 1.21 14.36 12.54
C HIS A 63 2.52 15.11 12.26
N GLN A 64 3.65 14.40 12.22
CA GLN A 64 4.96 14.98 11.86
C GLN A 64 4.92 15.67 10.48
N TRP A 65 4.21 15.06 9.52
CA TRP A 65 4.04 15.63 8.19
C TRP A 65 3.28 16.96 8.21
N LEU A 66 2.19 17.04 8.99
CA LEU A 66 1.40 18.25 9.15
C LEU A 66 2.20 19.36 9.84
N GLU A 67 3.00 19.03 10.86
CA GLU A 67 3.87 20.00 11.54
C GLU A 67 4.94 20.56 10.61
N THR A 68 5.55 19.72 9.79
CA THR A 68 6.57 20.14 8.81
C THR A 68 5.98 21.06 7.72
N ARG A 69 4.65 21.04 7.52
CA ARG A 69 3.95 21.74 6.42
C ARG A 69 2.78 22.60 6.91
N ALA A 70 3.00 23.35 7.99
CA ALA A 70 1.96 24.10 8.69
C ALA A 70 1.14 25.08 7.82
N HIS A 71 1.74 25.70 6.79
CA HIS A 71 1.06 26.72 5.98
C HIS A 71 0.08 26.17 4.94
N ASN A 72 0.32 24.97 4.42
CA ASN A 72 -0.56 24.34 3.43
C ASN A 72 -0.41 22.80 3.46
N PRO A 73 -0.94 22.15 4.49
CA PRO A 73 -0.85 20.71 4.62
C PRO A 73 -1.65 20.01 3.53
N THR A 74 -0.99 19.12 2.80
CA THR A 74 -1.56 18.32 1.72
C THR A 74 -1.30 16.83 1.95
N CYS A 75 -2.21 15.99 1.46
CA CYS A 75 -2.08 14.54 1.53
C CYS A 75 -0.78 14.08 0.86
N PRO A 76 0.06 13.26 1.54
CA PRO A 76 1.28 12.69 0.94
C PRO A 76 1.03 11.96 -0.37
N VAL A 77 -0.14 11.31 -0.50
CA VAL A 77 -0.50 10.48 -1.65
C VAL A 77 -1.10 11.32 -2.78
N CYS A 78 -2.31 11.88 -2.58
CA CYS A 78 -3.07 12.52 -3.65
C CYS A 78 -3.04 14.06 -3.66
N LYS A 79 -2.26 14.69 -2.78
CA LYS A 79 -2.10 16.15 -2.66
C LYS A 79 -3.37 16.95 -2.31
N SER A 80 -4.49 16.29 -2.01
CA SER A 80 -5.70 16.95 -1.48
C SER A 80 -5.38 17.70 -0.18
N SER A 81 -6.03 18.84 0.06
CA SER A 81 -5.89 19.58 1.33
C SER A 81 -6.33 18.71 2.51
N ILE A 82 -5.51 18.69 3.56
CA ILE A 82 -5.78 17.94 4.80
C ILE A 82 -5.56 18.86 6.00
N SER A 83 -6.17 18.56 7.14
CA SER A 83 -5.94 19.28 8.40
C SER A 83 -6.04 18.31 9.57
N ARG A 84 -5.33 18.61 10.67
CA ARG A 84 -5.26 17.76 11.86
C ARG A 84 -6.65 17.37 12.38
N ASP A 85 -7.56 18.34 12.48
CA ASP A 85 -8.91 18.15 13.03
C ASP A 85 -9.83 17.32 12.15
N LYS A 86 -9.46 17.13 10.87
CA LYS A 86 -10.25 16.38 9.88
C LYS A 86 -9.74 14.95 9.68
N LEU A 87 -8.74 14.53 10.46
CA LEU A 87 -8.31 13.14 10.50
C LEU A 87 -9.25 12.34 11.39
N VAL A 88 -9.74 11.21 10.86
CA VAL A 88 -10.68 10.32 11.53
C VAL A 88 -9.93 9.08 12.00
N PRO A 89 -9.79 8.83 13.31
CA PRO A 89 -9.22 7.58 13.82
C PRO A 89 -10.04 6.37 13.37
N ILE A 90 -9.34 5.30 13.00
CA ILE A 90 -9.95 4.02 12.60
C ILE A 90 -9.68 3.00 13.70
N TYR A 91 -10.77 2.54 14.31
CA TYR A 91 -10.72 1.51 15.33
C TYR A 91 -11.08 0.16 14.70
N GLY A 92 -10.08 -0.69 14.52
CA GLY A 92 -10.28 -2.07 14.04
C GLY A 92 -10.97 -2.93 15.10
N ARG A 93 -11.37 -4.15 14.72
CA ARG A 93 -12.10 -5.10 15.60
C ARG A 93 -11.32 -5.51 16.87
N ASN A 94 -10.03 -5.19 16.94
CA ASN A 94 -9.15 -5.44 18.09
C ASN A 94 -8.27 -4.22 18.47
N SER A 95 -8.62 -2.99 18.06
CA SER A 95 -7.82 -1.81 18.42
C SER A 95 -8.20 -1.23 19.79
N PRO A 96 -7.27 -0.57 20.48
CA PRO A 96 -7.63 0.28 21.62
C PRO A 96 -8.66 1.35 21.19
N GLN A 97 -9.66 1.61 22.02
CA GLN A 97 -10.73 2.60 21.76
C GLN A 97 -10.36 4.04 22.19
N THR A 98 -9.08 4.33 22.35
CA THR A 98 -8.57 5.66 22.73
C THR A 98 -8.28 6.49 21.49
N ASP A 99 -8.72 7.75 21.48
CA ASP A 99 -8.40 8.69 20.41
C ASP A 99 -6.91 9.08 20.47
N PRO A 100 -6.11 8.72 19.44
CA PRO A 100 -4.68 9.00 19.44
C PRO A 100 -4.35 10.49 19.38
N ARG A 101 -5.34 11.34 19.07
CA ARG A 101 -5.18 12.80 19.00
C ARG A 101 -5.24 13.47 20.38
N LEU A 102 -5.68 12.73 21.41
CA LEU A 102 -5.88 13.22 22.78
C LEU A 102 -4.74 12.83 23.74
N ILE A 103 -3.72 12.15 23.22
CA ILE A 103 -2.53 11.70 23.96
C ILE A 103 -1.35 12.61 23.58
#